data_AF-W8ZL23-F1
#
_entry.id   AF-W8ZL23-F1
#
_cell.length_a   1.000
_cell.length_b   1.000
_cell.length_c   1.000
_cell.angle_alpha   90.00
_cell.angle_beta   90.00
_cell.angle_gamma   90.00
#
_symmetry.space_group_name_H-M   'P 1'
#
loop_
_entity.id
_entity.type
_entity.pdbx_description
1 polymer ?
#
loop_
_entity_poly.entity_id
_entity_poly.type
_entity_poly.pdbx_seq_one_letter_code
_entity_poly.pdbx_strand_id
1 'polypeptide(L)' 'MGRRFEYPIAQVRLEESYWKFYWKDSKDKWHFVDDIKPVKDFEKQLMEIDSSDTFWV' A
#
# COMPACT_ATOMS: atom_id res chain seq x y z
N MET A 1 21.18 -6.77 1.26
CA MET A 1 20.32 -6.64 2.46
C MET A 1 19.18 -5.69 2.11
N GLY A 2 18.04 -6.21 1.65
CA GLY A 2 16.86 -5.40 1.37
C GLY A 2 16.25 -4.93 2.69
N ARG A 3 16.15 -3.62 2.90
CA ARG A 3 15.48 -3.04 4.06
C ARG A 3 13.99 -3.33 3.89
N ARG A 4 13.42 -4.15 4.78
CA ARG A 4 11.96 -4.27 4.90
C ARG A 4 11.49 -2.96 5.51
N PHE A 5 10.81 -2.14 4.72
CA PHE A 5 10.17 -0.93 5.22
C PHE A 5 8.81 -1.36 5.77
N GLU A 6 8.70 -1.37 7.09
CA GLU A 6 7.42 -1.53 7.78
C GLU A 6 6.66 -0.22 7.65
N TYR A 7 5.63 -0.17 6.81
CA TYR A 7 4.81 1.01 6.63
C TYR A 7 3.70 1.00 7.69
N PRO A 8 3.75 1.88 8.70
CA PRO A 8 2.89 1.75 9.88
C PRO A 8 1.40 1.89 9.57
N ILE A 9 1.03 2.62 8.51
CA ILE A 9 -0.36 2.79 8.07
C ILE A 9 -0.38 2.99 6.55
N ALA A 10 -1.10 2.12 5.84
CA ALA A 10 -1.44 2.30 4.44
C ALA A 10 -2.90 2.77 4.29
N GLN A 11 -3.11 3.81 3.47
CA GLN A 11 -4.42 4.25 3.05
C GLN A 11 -4.66 3.86 1.59
N VAL A 12 -5.81 3.24 1.37
CA VAL A 12 -6.28 2.83 0.05
C VAL A 12 -7.18 3.91 -0.51
N ARG A 13 -6.87 4.43 -1.70
CA ARG A 13 -7.70 5.43 -2.38
C ARG A 13 -8.09 4.93 -3.77
N LEU A 14 -9.36 5.02 -4.11
CA LEU A 14 -9.83 4.76 -5.47
C LEU A 14 -9.66 6.03 -6.31
N GLU A 15 -8.73 6.04 -7.25
CA GLU A 15 -8.52 7.13 -8.20
C GLU A 15 -8.62 6.60 -9.62
N GLU A 16 -9.44 7.26 -10.45
CA GLU A 16 -9.55 6.95 -11.90
C GLU A 16 -9.90 5.47 -12.19
N SER A 17 -10.69 4.84 -11.31
CA SER A 17 -11.05 3.41 -11.33
C SER A 17 -9.95 2.43 -10.93
N TYR A 18 -8.83 2.90 -10.39
CA TYR A 18 -7.76 2.06 -9.87
C TYR A 18 -7.52 2.32 -8.38
N TRP A 19 -7.21 1.26 -7.65
CA TRP A 19 -6.87 1.36 -6.23
C TRP A 19 -5.39 1.71 -6.09
N LYS A 20 -5.12 2.90 -5.53
CA LYS A 20 -3.79 3.41 -5.25
C LYS A 20 -3.50 3.32 -3.76
N PHE A 21 -2.25 3.01 -3.43
CA PHE A 21 -1.78 2.85 -2.07
C PHE A 21 -0.92 4.01 -1.65
N TYR A 22 -1.19 4.50 -0.46
CA TYR A 22 -0.40 5.55 0.15
C TYR A 22 0.04 5.09 1.52
N TRP A 23 1.34 5.17 1.79
CA TRP A 23 1.85 4.98 3.13
C TRP A 23 2.06 6.32 3.80
N LYS A 24 1.90 6.32 5.12
CA LYS A 24 2.16 7.51 5.94
C LYS A 24 3.54 7.39 6.56
N ASP A 25 4.40 8.36 6.28
CA ASP A 25 5.71 8.46 6.91
C ASP A 25 5.56 8.92 8.37
N SER A 26 6.61 8.70 9.17
CA SER A 26 6.72 9.18 10.56
C SER A 26 6.51 10.69 10.70
N LYS A 27 6.67 11.47 9.62
CA LYS A 27 6.38 12.92 9.55
C LYS A 27 4.95 13.28 9.14
N ASP A 28 4.01 12.34 9.22
CA ASP A 28 2.60 12.53 8.84
C ASP A 28 2.38 12.79 7.33
N LYS A 29 3.40 12.54 6.50
CA LYS A 29 3.34 12.77 5.05
C LYS A 29 2.84 11.53 4.33
N TRP A 30 1.93 11.73 3.39
CA TRP A 30 1.47 10.67 2.50
C TRP A 30 2.43 10.52 1.34
N HIS A 31 2.88 9.28 1.14
CA HIS A 31 3.73 8.88 0.05
C HIS A 31 3.05 7.78 -0.74
N PHE A 32 3.03 7.89 -2.06
CA PHE A 32 2.49 6.84 -2.93
C PHE A 32 3.41 5.61 -2.88
N VAL A 33 2.80 4.44 -2.72
CA VAL A 33 3.50 3.15 -2.82
C VAL A 33 3.51 2.75 -4.30
N ASP A 34 4.64 2.98 -4.97
CA ASP A 34 4.84 2.52 -6.36
C ASP A 34 5.09 1.00 -6.45
N ASP A 35 5.46 0.38 -5.32
CA ASP A 35 5.74 -1.05 -5.22
C ASP A 35 4.49 -1.92 -5.48
N ILE A 36 3.30 -1.35 -5.23
CA ILE A 36 2.02 -2.02 -5.42
C ILE A 36 1.39 -1.53 -6.72
N LYS A 37 1.27 -2.42 -7.70
CA LYS A 37 0.60 -2.09 -8.96
C LYS A 37 -0.87 -1.77 -8.69
N PRO A 38 -1.37 -0.62 -9.14
CA PRO A 38 -2.76 -0.25 -8.90
C PRO A 38 -3.68 -1.14 -9.74
N VAL A 39 -4.50 -1.97 -9.08
CA VAL A 39 -5.49 -2.81 -9.75
C VAL A 39 -6.90 -2.22 -9.63
N LYS A 40 -7.80 -2.60 -10.55
CA LYS A 40 -9.21 -2.19 -10.50
C LYS A 40 -10.02 -2.99 -9.46
N ASP A 41 -9.64 -4.25 -9.26
CA ASP A 41 -10.30 -5.16 -8.35
C ASP A 41 -9.84 -4.93 -6.91
N PHE A 42 -10.72 -4.36 -6.08
CA PHE A 42 -10.44 -4.10 -4.66
C PHE A 42 -10.04 -5.37 -3.90
N GLU A 43 -10.77 -6.47 -4.12
CA GLU A 43 -10.49 -7.75 -3.44
C GLU A 43 -9.13 -8.32 -3.82
N LYS A 44 -8.76 -8.31 -5.12
CA LYS A 44 -7.43 -8.75 -5.54
C LYS A 44 -6.34 -7.89 -4.92
N GLN A 45 -6.57 -6.59 -4.87
CA GLN A 45 -5.65 -5.65 -4.26
C GLN A 45 -5.43 -5.91 -2.76
N LEU A 46 -6.52 -6.18 -2.05
CA LEU A 46 -6.48 -6.50 -0.63
C LEU A 46 -5.81 -7.84 -0.36
N MET A 47 -6.07 -8.85 -1.19
CA MET A 47 -5.41 -10.16 -1.08
C MET A 47 -3.90 -10.07 -1.34
N GLU A 48 -3.44 -9.26 -2.29
CA GLU A 48 -2.00 -9.06 -2.49
C GLU A 48 -1.34 -8.40 -1.29
N ILE A 49 -2.05 -7.50 -0.61
CA ILE A 49 -1.55 -6.79 0.58
C ILE A 49 -1.60 -7.67 1.81
N ASP A 50 -2.66 -8.45 1.97
CA ASP A 50 -2.80 -9.43 3.06
C ASP A 50 -1.75 -10.54 2.93
N SER A 51 -1.49 -10.98 1.70
CA SER A 51 -0.41 -11.92 1.40
C SER A 51 0.99 -11.29 1.49
N SER A 52 1.10 -9.96 1.49
CA SER A 52 2.37 -9.26 1.61
C SER A 52 2.61 -8.87 3.06
N ASP A 53 3.69 -9.36 3.65
CA ASP A 53 4.19 -9.05 5.00
C ASP A 53 4.62 -7.56 5.16
N THR A 54 4.12 -6.68 4.29
CA THR A 54 4.55 -5.28 4.12
C THR A 54 3.82 -4.34 5.10
N PHE A 55 2.63 -4.72 5.58
CA PHE A 55 1.77 -3.83 6.38
C PHE A 55 1.25 -4.45 7.69
N TRP A 56 1.42 -5.75 7.92
CA TRP A 56 0.95 -6.42 9.12
C TRP A 56 2.13 -6.98 9.92
N VAL A 57 2.43 -6.36 11.07
CA VAL A 57 3.29 -6.91 12.14
C VAL A 57 2.59 -6.77 13.49
#